data_AF-A0A1A0XCL9-F1
#
_entry.id   AF-A0A1A0XCL9-F1
#
_cell.length_a   1.000
_cell.length_b   1.000
_cell.length_c   1.000
_cell.angle_alpha   90.00
_cell.angle_beta   90.00
_cell.angle_gamma   90.00
#
_symmetry.space_group_name_H-M   'P 1'
#
loop_
_entity.id
_entity.type
_entity.pdbx_description
1 polymer ?
#
loop_
_entity_poly.entity_id
_entity_poly.type
_entity_poly.pdbx_seq_one_letter_code
_entity_poly.pdbx_strand_id
1 'polypeptide(L)'
;MSDDHDRTHQQLVDEHTRVDLEPYGLPGIEVAEAVDQAGRRHAWLVETDRLGEPDVDHGDPNQSHECVCPLSDEWRARIDNTPLRCSRPTRSGRPCRIVVHHPGDACATHRTRDDATR
;
A
#
# COMPACT_ATOMS: atom_id res chain seq x y z
N MET A 1 4.24 16.54 35.90
CA MET A 1 5.18 16.85 34.81
C MET A 1 4.41 16.53 33.55
N SER A 2 3.75 17.54 32.99
CA SER A 2 2.92 17.41 31.81
C SER A 2 3.83 17.52 30.60
N ASP A 3 3.81 16.51 29.74
CA ASP A 3 4.62 16.42 28.54
C ASP A 3 4.30 17.58 27.59
N ASP A 4 5.26 18.48 27.49
CA ASP A 4 5.32 19.68 26.64
C ASP A 4 5.63 19.28 25.19
N HIS A 5 4.86 18.37 24.61
CA HIS A 5 5.02 17.92 23.21
C HIS A 5 4.26 18.81 22.22
N ASP A 6 3.49 19.78 22.72
CA ASP A 6 2.49 20.55 21.97
C ASP A 6 3.06 21.79 21.23
N ARG A 7 4.38 22.03 21.28
CA ARG A 7 4.97 23.29 20.77
C ARG A 7 6.03 23.15 19.67
N THR A 8 6.19 21.97 19.04
CA THR A 8 7.38 21.73 18.18
C THR A 8 7.14 21.19 16.77
N HIS A 9 5.89 21.02 16.31
CA HIS A 9 5.61 20.37 15.02
C HIS A 9 4.87 21.29 14.05
N GLN A 10 5.42 22.47 13.74
CA GLN A 10 4.98 23.18 12.53
C GLN A 10 5.54 22.46 11.31
N GLN A 11 4.70 21.61 10.71
CA GLN A 11 4.92 20.98 9.41
C GLN A 11 4.31 21.88 8.33
N LEU A 12 5.09 22.27 7.32
CA LEU A 12 4.59 23.01 6.16
C LEU A 12 4.28 22.02 5.03
N VAL A 13 3.01 21.92 4.64
CA VAL A 13 2.58 21.07 3.52
C VAL A 13 2.95 21.73 2.19
N ASP A 14 3.69 21.03 1.35
CA ASP A 14 4.03 21.48 -0.01
C ASP A 14 2.86 21.20 -0.96
N GLU A 15 2.16 22.27 -1.33
CA GLU A 15 1.00 22.22 -2.23
C GLU A 15 1.29 21.57 -3.59
N HIS A 16 2.53 21.67 -4.10
CA HIS A 16 2.90 21.13 -5.40
C HIS A 16 3.03 19.60 -5.42
N THR A 17 3.10 18.98 -4.25
CA THR A 17 3.28 17.53 -4.10
C THR A 17 1.98 16.78 -3.78
N ARG A 18 0.86 17.52 -3.72
CA ARG A 18 -0.45 16.96 -3.37
C ARG A 18 -0.97 16.01 -4.43
N VAL A 19 -1.43 14.85 -3.98
CA VAL A 19 -2.09 13.84 -4.81
C VAL A 19 -3.37 13.39 -4.10
N ASP A 20 -4.49 13.50 -4.82
CA ASP A 20 -5.81 13.05 -4.36
C ASP A 20 -5.88 11.52 -4.28
N LEU A 21 -6.39 11.00 -3.16
CA LEU A 21 -6.56 9.58 -2.92
C LEU A 21 -7.99 9.07 -3.13
N GLU A 22 -8.93 9.91 -3.58
CA GLU A 22 -10.29 9.50 -3.95
C GLU A 22 -10.32 8.34 -4.97
N PRO A 23 -9.49 8.32 -6.05
CA PRO A 23 -9.45 7.20 -6.99
C PRO A 23 -9.03 5.85 -6.35
N TYR A 24 -8.42 5.91 -5.16
CA TYR A 24 -7.97 4.74 -4.39
C TYR A 24 -8.91 4.41 -3.22
N GLY A 25 -10.08 5.07 -3.14
CA GLY A 25 -11.11 4.79 -2.15
C GLY A 25 -10.96 5.52 -0.82
N LEU A 26 -10.15 6.59 -0.77
CA LEU A 26 -9.96 7.44 0.41
C LEU A 26 -10.43 8.88 0.12
N PRO A 27 -11.73 9.13 0.05
CA PRO A 27 -12.26 10.46 -0.25
C PRO A 27 -11.91 11.46 0.87
N GLY A 28 -11.60 12.70 0.49
CA GLY A 28 -11.24 13.77 1.43
C GLY A 28 -9.80 13.70 1.96
N ILE A 29 -9.04 12.67 1.58
CA ILE A 29 -7.65 12.48 1.94
C ILE A 29 -6.74 12.75 0.75
N GLU A 30 -5.73 13.58 0.95
CA GLU A 30 -4.62 13.77 0.02
C GLU A 30 -3.33 13.18 0.60
N VAL A 31 -2.39 12.77 -0.25
CA VAL A 31 -1.00 12.60 0.16
C VAL A 31 -0.19 13.82 -0.28
N ALA A 32 0.67 14.34 0.59
CA ALA A 32 1.54 15.47 0.29
C ALA A 32 2.88 15.34 1.03
N GLU A 33 3.93 15.95 0.49
CA GLU A 33 5.15 16.18 1.26
C GLU A 33 4.93 17.31 2.26
N ALA A 34 5.34 17.08 3.51
CA ALA A 34 5.44 18.09 4.53
C ALA A 34 6.91 18.30 4.92
N VAL A 35 7.28 19.55 5.17
CA VAL A 35 8.63 19.97 5.54
C VAL A 35 8.64 20.35 7.01
N ASP A 36 9.55 19.75 7.77
CA ASP A 36 9.76 20.10 9.17
C ASP A 36 10.72 21.30 9.34
N GLN A 37 10.89 21.77 10.59
CA GLN A 37 11.78 22.90 10.90
C GLN A 37 13.26 22.64 10.58
N ALA A 38 13.66 21.37 10.47
CA ALA A 38 15.01 20.97 10.07
C ALA A 38 15.16 20.87 8.53
N GLY A 39 14.11 21.16 7.77
CA GLY A 39 14.07 21.04 6.32
C GLY A 39 13.91 19.61 5.81
N ARG A 40 13.57 18.65 6.68
CA ARG A 40 13.33 17.26 6.29
C ARG A 40 11.94 17.13 5.69
N ARG A 41 11.86 16.38 4.59
CA ARG A 41 10.63 16.09 3.86
C ARG A 41 10.07 14.76 4.30
N HIS A 42 8.78 14.72 4.58
CA HIS A 42 8.03 13.53 4.97
C HIS A 42 6.77 13.45 4.13
N ALA A 43 6.38 12.25 3.68
CA ALA A 43 5.06 12.07 3.08
C ALA A 43 4.00 11.97 4.19
N TRP A 44 2.91 12.72 4.05
CA TRP A 44 1.82 12.79 5.00
C TRP A 44 0.49 12.49 4.30
N LEU A 45 -0.40 11.81 5.02
CA LEU A 45 -1.82 11.80 4.69
C LEU A 45 -2.46 13.04 5.32
N VAL A 46 -3.20 13.79 4.52
CA VAL A 46 -3.78 15.08 4.88
C VAL A 46 -5.30 15.01 4.72
N GLU A 47 -6.01 15.18 5.83
CA GLU A 47 -7.46 15.45 5.81
C GLU A 47 -7.67 16.88 5.29
N THR A 48 -8.21 16.98 4.08
CA THR A 48 -8.30 18.25 3.34
C THR A 48 -9.24 19.26 3.99
N ASP A 49 -10.27 18.79 4.68
CA ASP A 49 -11.27 19.58 5.40
C ASP A 49 -10.76 20.15 6.73
N ARG A 50 -9.69 19.57 7.27
CA ARG A 50 -9.10 20.00 8.55
C ARG A 50 -7.80 20.77 8.41
N LEU A 51 -7.36 20.99 7.17
CA LEU A 51 -6.14 21.74 6.91
C LEU A 51 -6.29 23.20 7.39
N GLY A 52 -5.38 23.63 8.27
CA GLY A 52 -5.38 24.99 8.83
C GLY A 52 -6.15 25.12 10.14
N GLU A 53 -6.75 24.03 10.66
CA GLU A 53 -7.24 24.01 12.04
C GLU A 53 -6.06 24.06 13.02
N PRO A 54 -6.18 24.76 14.15
CA PRO A 54 -5.08 24.91 15.12
C PRO A 54 -4.83 23.66 15.97
N ASP A 55 -5.80 22.75 16.10
CA ASP A 55 -5.77 21.57 16.97
C ASP A 55 -5.90 20.25 16.18
N VAL A 56 -5.39 20.19 14.95
CA VAL A 56 -5.33 18.92 14.22
C VAL A 56 -4.24 18.02 14.79
N ASP A 57 -4.59 16.74 14.97
CA ASP A 57 -3.64 15.71 15.35
C ASP A 57 -2.62 15.52 14.22
N HIS A 58 -1.42 16.04 14.44
CA HIS A 58 -0.29 15.82 13.56
C HIS A 58 0.28 14.43 13.90
N GLY A 59 -0.25 13.40 13.24
CA GLY A 59 0.20 12.01 13.43
C GLY A 59 1.72 11.84 13.39
N ASP A 60 2.24 10.72 13.91
CA ASP A 60 3.70 10.58 14.08
C ASP A 60 4.44 10.33 12.73
N PRO A 61 5.34 11.23 12.29
CA PRO A 61 6.05 11.10 11.02
C PRO A 61 7.04 9.92 11.00
N ASN A 62 7.30 9.28 12.14
CA ASN A 62 8.15 8.10 12.27
C ASN A 62 7.35 6.79 12.31
N GLN A 63 6.12 6.78 11.79
CA GLN A 63 5.40 5.53 11.58
C GLN A 63 6.28 4.53 10.82
N SER A 64 6.29 3.29 11.29
CA SER A 64 6.96 2.19 10.60
C SER A 64 6.16 1.82 9.35
N HIS A 65 6.34 2.57 8.26
CA HIS A 65 5.54 2.45 7.03
C HIS A 65 5.64 1.08 6.36
N GLU A 66 6.75 0.38 6.57
CA GLU A 66 6.94 -0.99 6.13
C GLU A 66 7.56 -1.77 7.28
N CYS A 67 6.80 -2.68 7.89
CA CYS A 67 7.38 -3.74 8.70
C CYS A 67 8.16 -4.67 7.75
N VAL A 68 9.43 -4.32 7.50
CA VAL A 68 10.37 -5.13 6.70
C VAL A 68 10.81 -6.41 7.43
N CYS A 69 10.19 -6.72 8.57
CA CYS A 69 10.43 -7.97 9.26
C CYS A 69 9.88 -9.14 8.43
N PRO A 70 10.55 -10.31 8.47
CA PRO A 70 9.98 -11.53 7.91
C PRO A 70 8.56 -11.72 8.42
N LEU A 71 7.66 -12.17 7.54
CA LEU A 71 6.32 -12.59 7.95
C LEU A 71 6.41 -13.55 9.15
N SER A 72 5.42 -13.53 10.05
CA SER A 72 5.38 -14.49 11.15
C SER A 72 5.43 -15.92 10.62
N ASP A 73 5.94 -16.87 11.41
CA ASP A 73 6.02 -18.28 11.02
C ASP A 73 4.63 -18.83 10.61
N GLU A 74 3.57 -18.35 11.28
CA GLU A 74 2.19 -18.66 10.93
C GLU A 74 1.84 -18.24 9.49
N TRP A 75 2.16 -17.00 9.11
CA TRP A 75 1.85 -16.50 7.78
C TRP A 75 2.72 -17.14 6.70
N ARG A 76 4.01 -17.39 6.97
CA ARG A 76 4.88 -18.14 6.05
C ARG A 76 4.34 -19.54 5.80
N ALA A 77 3.97 -20.26 6.85
CA ALA A 77 3.37 -21.59 6.73
C ALA A 77 2.06 -21.55 5.91
N ARG A 78 1.20 -20.55 6.09
CA ARG A 78 -0.02 -20.41 5.29
C ARG A 78 0.28 -20.20 3.80
N ILE A 79 1.28 -19.39 3.47
CA ILE A 79 1.70 -19.14 2.08
C ILE A 79 2.30 -20.41 1.48
N ASP A 80 3.23 -21.06 2.19
CA ASP A 80 3.92 -22.26 1.71
C ASP A 80 2.96 -23.44 1.48
N ASN A 81 1.90 -23.54 2.28
CA ASN A 81 0.85 -24.56 2.12
C ASN A 81 -0.26 -24.17 1.14
N THR A 82 -0.22 -22.96 0.57
CA THR A 82 -1.23 -22.55 -0.41
C THR A 82 -0.99 -23.28 -1.74
N PRO A 83 -1.99 -24.00 -2.29
CA PRO A 83 -1.82 -24.67 -3.56
C PRO A 83 -1.49 -23.67 -4.67
N LEU A 84 -0.43 -23.94 -5.42
CA LEU A 84 -0.07 -23.17 -6.61
C LEU A 84 -1.18 -23.29 -7.66
N ARG A 85 -1.52 -22.19 -8.33
CA ARG A 85 -2.59 -22.14 -9.33
C ARG A 85 -2.09 -21.55 -10.64
N CYS A 86 -2.67 -22.02 -11.75
CA CYS A 86 -2.35 -21.60 -13.11
C CYS A 86 -2.40 -20.08 -13.30
N SER A 87 -3.40 -19.40 -12.73
CA SER A 87 -3.61 -17.95 -12.75
C SER A 87 -3.73 -17.30 -14.15
N ARG A 88 -3.56 -18.04 -15.25
CA ARG A 88 -3.80 -17.58 -16.61
C ARG A 88 -5.24 -17.08 -16.77
N PRO A 89 -5.48 -16.02 -17.55
CA PRO A 89 -6.82 -15.49 -17.72
C PRO A 89 -7.73 -16.53 -18.36
N THR A 90 -8.91 -16.70 -17.77
CA THR A 90 -9.99 -17.47 -18.38
C THR A 90 -10.71 -16.61 -19.43
N ARG A 91 -11.66 -17.21 -20.17
CA ARG A 91 -12.44 -16.49 -21.19
C ARG A 91 -13.27 -15.34 -20.60
N SER A 92 -13.59 -15.39 -19.30
CA SER A 92 -14.28 -14.32 -18.58
C SER A 92 -13.33 -13.31 -17.91
N GLY A 93 -12.02 -13.38 -18.21
CA GLY A 93 -10.99 -12.50 -17.62
C GLY A 93 -10.57 -12.85 -16.20
N ARG A 94 -11.28 -13.75 -15.50
CA ARG A 94 -10.90 -14.19 -14.15
C ARG A 94 -9.67 -15.10 -14.17
N PRO A 95 -8.79 -15.07 -13.16
CA PRO A 95 -7.65 -15.98 -13.06
C PRO A 95 -8.06 -17.45 -12.97
N CYS A 96 -7.39 -18.32 -13.71
CA CYS A 96 -7.60 -19.77 -13.63
C CYS A 96 -7.19 -20.30 -12.26
N ARG A 97 -8.08 -21.09 -11.62
CA ARG A 97 -7.84 -21.64 -10.27
C ARG A 97 -7.39 -23.10 -10.24
N ILE A 98 -7.15 -23.72 -11.39
CA ILE A 98 -6.66 -25.10 -11.47
C ILE A 98 -5.27 -25.18 -10.82
N VAL A 99 -5.08 -26.19 -9.95
CA VAL A 99 -3.84 -26.41 -9.21
C VAL A 99 -2.73 -26.89 -10.16
N VAL A 100 -1.51 -26.40 -9.94
CA VAL A 100 -0.31 -26.74 -10.71
C VAL A 100 0.85 -27.14 -9.77
N HIS A 101 1.91 -27.73 -10.31
CA HIS A 101 3.02 -28.26 -9.51
C HIS A 101 4.15 -27.25 -9.29
N HIS A 102 4.40 -26.34 -10.25
CA HIS A 102 5.43 -25.32 -10.13
C HIS A 102 4.87 -23.91 -10.31
N PRO A 103 5.48 -22.89 -9.67
CA PRO A 103 5.08 -21.51 -9.87
C PRO A 103 5.20 -21.11 -11.35
N GLY A 104 4.15 -20.50 -11.89
CA GLY A 104 4.11 -20.05 -13.29
C GLY A 104 3.66 -21.11 -14.31
N ASP A 105 3.50 -22.36 -13.89
CA ASP A 105 2.98 -23.44 -14.75
C ASP A 105 1.57 -23.08 -15.27
N ALA A 106 1.34 -23.32 -16.55
CA ALA A 106 0.00 -23.35 -17.11
C ALA A 106 -0.65 -24.72 -16.82
N CYS A 107 -1.96 -24.72 -16.52
CA CYS A 107 -2.71 -25.97 -16.42
C CYS A 107 -2.85 -26.64 -17.81
N ALA A 108 -3.26 -27.91 -17.85
CA ALA A 108 -3.41 -28.66 -19.10
C ALA A 108 -4.25 -27.92 -20.17
N THR A 109 -5.33 -27.25 -19.76
CA THR A 109 -6.20 -26.48 -20.66
C THR A 109 -5.55 -25.21 -21.22
N HIS A 110 -4.67 -24.57 -20.44
CA HIS A 110 -3.97 -23.37 -20.88
C HIS A 110 -2.69 -23.69 -21.65
N ARG A 111 -2.02 -24.81 -21.35
CA ARG A 111 -0.88 -25.31 -22.14
C ARG A 111 -1.25 -25.52 -23.61
N THR A 112 -2.38 -26.18 -23.85
CA THR A 112 -2.85 -26.45 -25.23
C THR A 112 -3.27 -25.19 -25.99
N ARG A 113 -3.63 -24.11 -25.29
CA ARG A 113 -3.95 -22.81 -25.92
C ARG A 113 -2.71 -22.02 -26.28
N ASP A 114 -1.72 -22.02 -25.39
CA ASP A 114 -0.46 -21.32 -25.63
C ASP A 114 0.28 -21.97 -26.81
N ASP A 115 0.24 -23.30 -26.95
CA ASP A 115 0.79 -24.03 -28.10
C ASP A 115 0.00 -23.81 -29.41
N ALA A 116 -1.31 -23.57 -29.34
CA ALA A 116 -2.15 -23.30 -30.50
C ALA A 116 -2.01 -21.85 -31.04
N THR A 117 -1.32 -20.98 -30.32
CA THR A 117 -1.11 -19.57 -30.68
C THR A 117 0.34 -19.31 -31.15
N ARG A 118 1.13 -20.38 -31.36
CA ARG A 118 2.54 -20.31 -31.75
C ARG A 118 2.79 -20.79 -33.17
#